data_AF-M3H0X1-F1
#
_entry.id   AF-M3H0X1-F1
#
_cell.length_a   1.000
_cell.length_b   1.000
_cell.length_c   1.000
_cell.angle_alpha   90.00
_cell.angle_beta   90.00
_cell.angle_gamma   90.00
#
_symmetry.space_group_name_H-M   'P 1'
#
loop_
_entity.id
_entity.type
_entity.pdbx_description
1 polymer ?
#
loop_
_entity_poly.entity_id
_entity_poly.type
_entity_poly.pdbx_seq_one_letter_code
_entity_poly.pdbx_strand_id
1 'polypeptide(L)'
;MNTYIKKLKHILPIFLLIYVLNLILFLGARWLFTIRYEILDINEEIWDFALPIILPWIPILIWLRPRIGILRFKNEYSKGPFYLQLISALTITVSLMISQSYLTTAMGKLEVISNIQQIESVSKARYYKLINFSVDPSFAGVSANVTVTGKYNENLNLELFIGVPFLPEAKSFNEEEYKYWYGVKFKKQISNNLNDEEKEKLYTDFYEESMAIMEKYDYHSLDHFERTPTSDDRKYFLQAVESSIKRKPDESYIVLEPVQEKFENKNENKIAWFFWLSGLGLEFCWF
;
A
#
# COMPACT_ATOMS: atom_id res chain seq x y z
N MET A 1 11.32 43.05 5.66
CA MET A 1 10.60 42.40 4.55
C MET A 1 11.47 42.22 3.29
N ASN A 2 12.05 43.27 2.72
CA ASN A 2 12.80 43.20 1.44
C ASN A 2 14.01 42.23 1.45
N THR A 3 14.72 42.11 2.58
CA THR A 3 15.88 41.21 2.74
C THR A 3 15.49 39.73 2.84
N TYR A 4 14.32 39.42 3.41
CA TYR A 4 13.80 38.06 3.52
C TYR A 4 13.32 37.56 2.16
N ILE A 5 12.61 38.40 1.40
CA ILE A 5 12.16 38.11 0.03
C ILE A 5 13.36 37.81 -0.90
N LYS A 6 14.47 38.55 -0.78
CA LYS A 6 15.70 38.27 -1.55
C LYS A 6 16.34 36.93 -1.20
N LYS A 7 16.35 36.54 0.09
CA LYS A 7 16.86 35.24 0.53
C LYS A 7 15.95 34.09 0.08
N LEU A 8 14.64 34.30 0.12
CA LEU A 8 13.63 33.35 -0.36
C LEU A 8 13.79 33.04 -1.85
N LYS A 9 14.02 34.08 -2.68
CA LYS A 9 14.30 33.94 -4.13
C LYS A 9 15.49 33.04 -4.45
N HIS A 10 16.43 32.83 -3.53
CA HIS A 10 17.59 31.97 -3.78
C HIS A 10 17.37 30.50 -3.41
N ILE A 11 16.43 30.21 -2.49
CA ILE A 11 16.20 28.85 -1.97
C ILE A 11 15.02 28.20 -2.68
N LEU A 12 13.92 28.93 -2.85
CA LEU A 12 12.68 28.44 -3.43
C LEU A 12 12.85 27.81 -4.83
N PRO A 13 13.61 28.39 -5.78
CA PRO A 13 13.77 27.78 -7.11
C PRO A 13 14.44 26.41 -7.09
N ILE A 14 15.37 26.19 -6.16
CA ILE A 14 16.06 24.90 -6.01
C ILE A 14 15.12 23.92 -5.36
N PHE A 15 14.39 24.35 -4.33
CA PHE A 15 13.43 23.49 -3.67
C PHE A 15 12.39 22.99 -4.68
N LEU A 16 11.83 23.89 -5.50
CA LEU A 16 10.90 23.52 -6.57
C LEU A 16 11.55 22.58 -7.59
N LEU A 17 12.80 22.84 -7.99
CA LEU A 17 13.54 21.95 -8.89
C LEU A 17 13.69 20.54 -8.27
N ILE A 18 14.10 20.46 -7.01
CA ILE A 18 14.24 19.20 -6.26
C ILE A 18 12.89 18.50 -6.19
N TYR A 19 11.85 19.22 -5.80
CA TYR A 19 10.49 18.70 -5.65
C TYR A 19 9.98 18.07 -6.95
N VAL A 20 10.05 18.80 -8.06
CA VAL A 20 9.61 18.33 -9.38
C VAL A 20 10.48 17.16 -9.86
N LEU A 21 11.81 17.23 -9.67
CA LEU A 21 12.71 16.17 -10.09
C LEU A 21 12.44 14.87 -9.32
N ASN A 22 12.22 14.94 -8.01
CA ASN A 22 11.86 13.78 -7.20
C ASN A 22 10.57 13.13 -7.71
N LEU A 23 9.52 13.93 -7.95
CA LEU A 23 8.25 13.42 -8.46
C LEU A 23 8.42 12.72 -9.81
N ILE A 24 9.06 13.38 -10.78
CA ILE A 24 9.21 12.83 -12.14
C ILE A 24 10.07 11.56 -12.12
N LEU A 25 11.23 11.59 -11.46
CA LEU A 25 12.13 10.45 -11.44
C LEU A 25 11.51 9.26 -10.69
N PHE A 26 10.84 9.50 -9.57
CA PHE A 26 10.25 8.45 -8.76
C PHE A 26 9.06 7.78 -9.47
N LEU A 27 8.10 8.58 -9.93
CA LEU A 27 6.92 8.07 -10.64
C LEU A 27 7.31 7.44 -11.98
N GLY A 28 8.27 8.05 -12.69
CA GLY A 28 8.82 7.52 -13.92
C GLY A 28 9.53 6.18 -13.70
N ALA A 29 10.29 6.03 -12.61
CA ALA A 29 10.95 4.77 -12.26
C ALA A 29 9.93 3.67 -11.92
N ARG A 30 8.93 3.95 -11.08
CA ARG A 30 7.88 2.94 -10.78
C ARG A 30 7.14 2.55 -12.05
N TRP A 31 6.71 3.54 -12.84
CA TRP A 31 6.03 3.28 -14.10
C TRP A 31 6.87 2.43 -15.06
N LEU A 32 8.14 2.76 -15.26
CA LEU A 32 9.02 2.06 -16.20
C LEU A 32 9.35 0.64 -15.70
N PHE A 33 9.89 0.52 -14.49
CA PHE A 33 10.47 -0.73 -14.01
C PHE A 33 9.44 -1.73 -13.46
N THR A 34 8.33 -1.27 -12.89
CA THR A 34 7.36 -2.18 -12.26
C THR A 34 6.07 -2.30 -13.07
N ILE A 35 5.54 -1.21 -13.63
CA ILE A 35 4.23 -1.24 -14.32
C ILE A 35 4.37 -1.59 -15.81
N ARG A 36 5.32 -0.99 -16.52
CA ARG A 36 5.43 -1.12 -17.98
C ARG A 36 6.18 -2.37 -18.40
N TYR A 37 7.32 -2.64 -17.77
CA TYR A 37 8.20 -3.75 -18.15
C TYR A 37 8.25 -4.88 -17.12
N GLU A 38 7.66 -4.69 -15.93
CA GLU A 38 7.65 -5.70 -14.85
C GLU A 38 9.03 -6.30 -14.53
N ILE A 39 10.10 -5.50 -14.67
CA ILE A 39 11.49 -5.92 -14.44
C ILE A 39 11.76 -6.11 -12.95
N LEU A 40 11.12 -5.28 -12.12
CA LEU A 40 11.29 -5.27 -10.68
C LEU A 40 9.97 -5.58 -9.99
N ASP A 41 9.92 -6.70 -9.27
CA ASP A 41 8.82 -7.07 -8.39
C ASP A 41 9.21 -6.77 -6.94
N ILE A 42 9.16 -5.49 -6.60
CA ILE A 42 9.52 -4.99 -5.27
C ILE A 42 8.24 -4.83 -4.46
N ASN A 43 8.33 -5.24 -3.19
CA ASN A 43 7.29 -5.08 -2.19
C ASN A 43 6.67 -3.66 -2.18
N GLU A 44 5.33 -3.56 -2.17
CA GLU A 44 4.61 -2.29 -2.27
C GLU A 44 4.92 -1.35 -1.12
N GLU A 45 5.13 -1.84 0.10
CA GLU A 45 5.48 -1.02 1.26
C GLU A 45 6.82 -0.28 1.07
N ILE A 46 7.77 -0.88 0.33
CA ILE A 46 9.04 -0.21 -0.02
C ILE A 46 8.76 0.97 -0.94
N TRP A 47 7.91 0.78 -1.95
CA TRP A 47 7.52 1.86 -2.83
C TRP A 47 6.70 2.91 -2.09
N ASP A 48 5.70 2.52 -1.31
CA ASP A 48 4.70 3.42 -0.74
C ASP A 48 5.21 4.18 0.49
N PHE A 49 6.18 3.63 1.21
CA PHE A 49 6.70 4.25 2.44
C PHE A 49 8.21 4.46 2.43
N ALA A 50 9.00 3.40 2.24
CA ALA A 50 10.45 3.47 2.46
C ALA A 50 11.13 4.45 1.49
N LEU A 51 10.86 4.34 0.19
CA LEU A 51 11.45 5.20 -0.83
C LEU A 51 10.98 6.67 -0.70
N PRO A 52 9.68 6.98 -0.56
CA PRO A 52 9.20 8.35 -0.33
C PRO A 52 9.80 9.03 0.90
N ILE A 53 10.14 8.27 1.95
CA ILE A 53 10.76 8.82 3.17
C ILE A 53 12.25 9.09 2.96
N ILE A 54 12.99 8.17 2.34
CA ILE A 54 14.46 8.22 2.25
C ILE A 54 14.92 9.08 1.07
N LEU A 55 14.31 8.92 -0.10
CA LEU A 55 14.77 9.48 -1.37
C LEU A 55 14.85 11.02 -1.36
N PRO A 56 13.90 11.77 -0.75
CA PRO A 56 13.97 13.23 -0.73
C PRO A 56 15.19 13.79 0.02
N TRP A 57 15.74 13.05 0.99
CA TRP A 57 16.88 13.54 1.78
C TRP A 57 18.14 13.71 0.95
N ILE A 58 18.36 12.88 -0.07
CA ILE A 58 19.58 12.91 -0.90
C ILE A 58 19.75 14.29 -1.57
N PRO A 59 18.82 14.77 -2.42
CA PRO A 59 18.96 16.08 -3.06
C PRO A 59 18.80 17.24 -2.06
N ILE A 60 18.05 17.08 -0.97
CA ILE A 60 17.98 18.10 0.08
C ILE A 60 19.35 18.33 0.72
N LEU A 61 20.05 17.26 1.11
CA LEU A 61 21.34 17.36 1.78
C LEU A 61 22.45 17.88 0.86
N ILE A 62 22.40 17.56 -0.43
CA ILE A 62 23.43 17.97 -1.40
C ILE A 62 23.18 19.39 -1.94
N TRP A 63 21.94 19.71 -2.34
CA TRP A 63 21.66 20.95 -3.07
C TRP A 63 20.93 22.01 -2.25
N LEU A 64 20.01 21.62 -1.36
CA LEU A 64 19.20 22.57 -0.59
C LEU A 64 19.94 23.05 0.66
N ARG A 65 20.59 22.14 1.39
CA ARG A 65 21.30 22.41 2.65
C ARG A 65 22.36 23.51 2.53
N PRO A 66 23.24 23.55 1.49
CA PRO A 66 24.21 24.63 1.35
C PRO A 66 23.56 26.02 1.23
N ARG A 67 22.37 26.08 0.63
CA ARG A 67 21.67 27.35 0.36
C ARG A 67 20.86 27.80 1.57
N ILE A 68 20.31 26.86 2.33
CA ILE A 68 19.69 27.14 3.64
C ILE A 68 20.74 27.69 4.62
N GLY A 69 22.00 27.22 4.57
CA GLY A 69 23.10 27.71 5.41
C GLY A 69 23.40 29.22 5.27
N ILE A 70 22.96 29.86 4.18
CA ILE A 70 23.10 31.31 3.95
C ILE A 70 22.14 32.11 4.83
N LEU A 71 21.08 31.48 5.33
CA LEU A 71 20.12 32.11 6.24
C LEU A 71 20.78 32.32 7.60
N ARG A 72 21.04 33.59 7.95
CA ARG A 72 21.41 33.98 9.31
C ARG A 72 20.19 33.88 10.22
N PHE A 73 20.25 32.98 11.19
CA PHE A 73 19.26 32.88 12.25
C PHE A 73 19.67 33.72 13.46
N LYS A 74 18.68 34.20 14.23
CA LYS A 74 18.91 35.10 15.37
C LYS A 74 19.75 34.46 16.49
N ASN A 75 19.76 33.14 16.58
CA ASN A 75 20.50 32.37 17.58
C ASN A 75 21.49 31.43 16.87
N GLU A 76 22.73 31.42 17.34
CA GLU A 76 23.81 30.56 16.84
C GLU A 76 23.50 29.07 17.07
N TYR A 77 22.71 28.75 18.10
CA TYR A 77 22.19 27.41 18.39
C TYR A 77 20.83 27.10 17.73
N SER A 78 20.38 27.90 16.77
CA SER A 78 19.07 27.67 16.17
C SER A 78 19.03 26.38 15.33
N LYS A 79 18.01 25.57 15.55
CA LYS A 79 17.69 24.40 14.71
C LYS A 79 16.95 24.78 13.42
N GLY A 80 16.86 26.07 13.10
CA GLY A 80 16.14 26.61 11.94
C GLY A 80 16.53 25.97 10.60
N PRO A 81 17.84 25.81 10.27
CA PRO A 81 18.25 25.14 9.05
C PRO A 81 17.76 23.69 8.95
N PHE A 82 17.73 22.98 10.08
CA PHE A 82 17.27 21.60 10.14
C PHE A 82 15.75 21.53 9.97
N TYR A 83 14.99 22.42 10.61
CA TYR A 83 13.54 22.46 10.44
C TYR A 83 13.14 22.75 8.98
N LEU A 84 13.84 23.65 8.29
CA LEU A 84 13.57 23.90 6.87
C LEU A 84 13.85 22.67 5.99
N GLN A 85 14.93 21.92 6.28
CA GLN A 85 15.20 20.65 5.60
C GLN A 85 14.11 19.61 5.90
N LEU A 86 13.67 19.51 7.16
CA LEU A 86 12.64 18.57 7.58
C LEU A 86 11.29 18.88 6.91
N ILE A 87 10.84 20.13 6.91
CA ILE A 87 9.57 20.51 6.25
C ILE A 87 9.67 20.31 4.73
N SER A 88 10.83 20.60 4.13
CA SER A 88 11.09 20.31 2.71
C SER A 88 10.98 18.81 2.42
N ALA A 89 11.59 17.97 3.25
CA ALA A 89 11.55 16.52 3.11
C ALA A 89 10.12 15.99 3.26
N LEU A 90 9.41 16.40 4.31
CA LEU A 90 8.01 16.01 4.55
C LEU A 90 7.09 16.41 3.39
N THR A 91 7.27 17.62 2.84
CA THR A 91 6.48 18.10 1.70
C THR A 91 6.66 17.21 0.48
N ILE A 92 7.91 16.83 0.17
CA ILE A 92 8.20 15.92 -0.94
C ILE A 92 7.67 14.52 -0.62
N THR A 93 7.94 13.97 0.57
CA THR A 93 7.50 12.63 0.99
C THR A 93 6.00 12.46 0.84
N VAL A 94 5.20 13.37 1.40
CA VAL A 94 3.73 13.32 1.30
C VAL A 94 3.27 13.40 -0.16
N SER A 95 3.90 14.26 -0.96
CA SER A 95 3.58 14.39 -2.38
C SER A 95 3.91 13.14 -3.18
N LEU A 96 5.02 12.47 -2.88
CA LEU A 96 5.41 11.19 -3.49
C LEU A 96 4.42 10.08 -3.12
N MET A 97 4.06 9.96 -1.84
CA MET A 97 3.09 8.96 -1.35
C MET A 97 1.74 9.07 -2.08
N ILE A 98 1.19 10.28 -2.15
CA ILE A 98 -0.12 10.51 -2.81
C ILE A 98 -0.02 10.28 -4.31
N SER A 99 1.00 10.86 -4.97
CA SER A 99 1.15 10.75 -6.43
C SER A 99 1.34 9.31 -6.87
N GLN A 100 2.05 8.54 -6.06
CA GLN A 100 2.29 7.15 -6.36
C GLN A 100 1.04 6.29 -6.13
N SER A 101 0.31 6.48 -5.03
CA SER A 101 -0.98 5.83 -4.82
C SER A 101 -1.96 6.14 -5.95
N TYR A 102 -1.92 7.36 -6.48
CA TYR A 102 -2.68 7.71 -7.68
C TYR A 102 -2.17 6.97 -8.92
N LEU A 103 -0.86 6.95 -9.17
CA LEU A 103 -0.26 6.28 -10.33
C LEU A 103 -0.61 4.79 -10.37
N THR A 104 -0.47 4.07 -9.25
CA THR A 104 -0.70 2.62 -9.19
C THR A 104 -2.16 2.28 -9.47
N THR A 105 -3.07 3.02 -8.83
CA THR A 105 -4.50 2.81 -9.01
C THR A 105 -4.98 3.26 -10.40
N ALA A 106 -4.48 4.39 -10.92
CA ALA A 106 -4.83 4.89 -12.25
C ALA A 106 -4.33 3.99 -13.38
N MET A 107 -3.09 3.49 -13.27
CA MET A 107 -2.50 2.60 -14.26
C MET A 107 -2.99 1.15 -14.13
N GLY A 108 -3.62 0.81 -13.00
CA GLY A 108 -4.24 -0.49 -12.79
C GLY A 108 -5.37 -0.73 -13.78
N LYS A 109 -5.15 -1.66 -14.71
CA LYS A 109 -6.14 -2.10 -15.70
C LYS A 109 -7.15 -3.05 -15.07
N LEU A 110 -8.38 -2.97 -15.54
CA LEU A 110 -9.45 -3.92 -15.28
C LEU A 110 -9.60 -4.84 -16.49
N GLU A 111 -9.41 -6.13 -16.30
CA GLU A 111 -9.69 -7.15 -17.31
C GLU A 111 -10.96 -7.91 -16.95
N VAL A 112 -11.81 -8.15 -17.92
CA VAL A 112 -13.04 -8.95 -17.73
C VAL A 112 -12.77 -10.35 -18.25
N ILE A 113 -12.85 -11.35 -17.37
CA ILE A 113 -12.61 -12.76 -17.72
C ILE A 113 -13.82 -13.61 -17.32
N SER A 114 -14.05 -14.68 -18.10
CA SER A 114 -15.26 -15.49 -17.91
C SER A 114 -15.15 -16.39 -16.69
N ASN A 115 -13.97 -16.99 -16.50
CA ASN A 115 -13.63 -17.85 -15.38
C ASN A 115 -12.20 -17.59 -14.92
N ILE A 116 -11.86 -18.06 -13.72
CA ILE A 116 -10.56 -17.80 -13.10
C ILE A 116 -9.40 -18.46 -13.86
N GLN A 117 -9.63 -19.54 -14.59
CA GLN A 117 -8.59 -20.25 -15.36
C GLN A 117 -8.04 -19.39 -16.51
N GLN A 118 -8.82 -18.43 -17.01
CA GLN A 118 -8.38 -17.49 -18.06
C GLN A 118 -7.38 -16.45 -17.55
N ILE A 119 -7.12 -16.36 -16.25
CA ILE A 119 -6.22 -15.33 -15.70
C ILE A 119 -4.78 -15.46 -16.21
N GLU A 120 -4.33 -16.67 -16.56
CA GLU A 120 -3.01 -16.93 -17.16
C GLU A 120 -2.97 -16.62 -18.66
N SER A 121 -4.11 -16.61 -19.35
CA SER A 121 -4.18 -16.38 -20.80
C SER A 121 -4.37 -14.91 -21.18
N VAL A 122 -4.76 -14.06 -20.24
CA VAL A 122 -4.85 -12.61 -20.41
C VAL A 122 -3.59 -11.89 -19.93
N SER A 123 -3.38 -10.65 -20.38
CA SER A 123 -2.27 -9.84 -19.86
C SER A 123 -2.44 -9.63 -18.35
N LYS A 124 -1.35 -9.73 -17.59
CA LYS A 124 -1.34 -9.47 -16.15
C LYS A 124 -1.92 -8.09 -15.86
N ALA A 125 -3.01 -8.08 -15.10
CA ALA A 125 -3.75 -6.89 -14.73
C ALA A 125 -3.79 -6.75 -13.21
N ARG A 126 -4.03 -5.52 -12.74
CA ARG A 126 -4.21 -5.26 -11.32
C ARG A 126 -5.60 -5.65 -10.85
N TYR A 127 -6.60 -5.46 -11.70
CA TYR A 127 -8.00 -5.69 -11.38
C TYR A 127 -8.63 -6.66 -12.37
N TYR A 128 -9.53 -7.50 -11.87
CA TYR A 128 -10.23 -8.51 -12.66
C TYR A 128 -11.72 -8.51 -12.34
N LYS A 129 -12.58 -8.58 -13.35
CA LYS A 129 -14.00 -8.86 -13.18
C LYS A 129 -14.30 -10.27 -13.68
N LEU A 130 -14.64 -11.16 -12.76
CA LEU A 130 -15.04 -12.54 -13.07
C LEU A 130 -16.54 -12.55 -13.38
N ILE A 131 -16.94 -13.09 -14.53
CA ILE A 131 -18.36 -13.23 -14.88
C ILE A 131 -18.97 -14.37 -14.06
N ASN A 132 -18.31 -15.53 -14.06
CA ASN A 132 -18.72 -16.71 -13.31
C ASN A 132 -17.54 -17.21 -12.48
N PHE A 133 -17.80 -17.49 -11.22
CA PHE A 133 -16.87 -18.21 -10.37
C PHE A 133 -17.62 -18.90 -9.23
N SER A 134 -17.01 -19.96 -8.74
CA SER A 134 -17.38 -20.63 -7.52
C SER A 134 -16.13 -20.77 -6.67
N VAL A 135 -16.30 -20.87 -5.36
CA VAL A 135 -15.23 -21.10 -4.40
C VAL A 135 -15.55 -22.35 -3.58
N ASP A 136 -14.54 -22.92 -2.94
CA ASP A 136 -14.70 -24.05 -2.03
C ASP A 136 -14.31 -23.68 -0.59
N PRO A 137 -15.27 -23.21 0.23
CA PRO A 137 -15.01 -22.85 1.62
C PRO A 137 -14.50 -24.01 2.49
N SER A 138 -14.72 -25.27 2.08
CA SER A 138 -14.28 -26.44 2.86
C SER A 138 -12.76 -26.60 2.88
N PHE A 139 -12.06 -26.00 1.91
CA PHE A 139 -10.60 -25.93 1.81
C PHE A 139 -10.05 -24.55 2.19
N ALA A 140 -10.79 -23.76 2.97
CA ALA A 140 -10.31 -22.48 3.44
C ALA A 140 -9.04 -22.65 4.31
N GLY A 141 -8.05 -21.82 4.05
CA GLY A 141 -6.85 -21.69 4.86
C GLY A 141 -6.82 -20.38 5.62
N VAL A 142 -6.13 -20.34 6.75
CA VAL A 142 -6.10 -19.19 7.66
C VAL A 142 -4.68 -18.89 8.11
N SER A 143 -4.33 -17.60 8.12
CA SER A 143 -3.11 -17.08 8.73
C SER A 143 -3.43 -15.86 9.58
N ALA A 144 -2.69 -15.66 10.66
CA ALA A 144 -2.85 -14.53 11.55
C ALA A 144 -1.56 -13.71 11.61
N ASN A 145 -1.71 -12.40 11.68
CA ASN A 145 -0.63 -11.45 11.91
C ASN A 145 -0.98 -10.58 13.12
N VAL A 146 0.00 -10.40 14.01
CA VAL A 146 -0.14 -9.57 15.21
C VAL A 146 1.01 -8.58 15.24
N THR A 147 0.68 -7.30 15.20
CA THR A 147 1.68 -6.22 15.19
C THR A 147 1.40 -5.18 16.26
N VAL A 148 2.48 -4.61 16.79
CA VAL A 148 2.40 -3.57 17.82
C VAL A 148 2.73 -2.22 17.19
N THR A 149 1.90 -1.21 17.45
CA THR A 149 2.04 0.14 16.87
C THR A 149 1.69 1.23 17.89
N GLY A 150 1.88 2.50 17.52
CA GLY A 150 1.58 3.67 18.35
C GLY A 150 2.81 4.24 19.08
N LYS A 151 2.66 5.43 19.66
CA LYS A 151 3.78 6.23 20.21
C LYS A 151 4.51 5.53 21.36
N TYR A 152 3.83 4.61 22.04
CA TYR A 152 4.35 3.83 23.16
C TYR A 152 3.96 2.36 23.06
N ASN A 153 3.88 1.82 21.83
CA ASN A 153 3.44 0.45 21.61
C ASN A 153 2.06 0.18 22.22
N GLU A 154 1.18 1.19 22.23
CA GLU A 154 -0.10 1.16 22.94
C GLU A 154 -1.20 0.41 22.18
N ASN A 155 -0.99 0.15 20.88
CA ASN A 155 -1.95 -0.51 20.01
C ASN A 155 -1.42 -1.88 19.59
N LEU A 156 -2.27 -2.90 19.71
CA LEU A 156 -2.06 -4.23 19.17
C LEU A 156 -3.02 -4.41 17.99
N ASN A 157 -2.49 -4.55 16.79
CA ASN A 157 -3.28 -4.83 15.59
C ASN A 157 -3.31 -6.33 15.34
N LEU A 158 -4.51 -6.87 15.31
CA LEU A 158 -4.82 -8.24 14.96
C LEU A 158 -5.33 -8.25 13.53
N GLU A 159 -4.72 -9.07 12.69
CA GLU A 159 -5.12 -9.25 11.29
C GLU A 159 -5.28 -10.74 11.02
N LEU A 160 -6.39 -11.10 10.38
CA LEU A 160 -6.69 -12.48 10.00
C LEU A 160 -6.85 -12.54 8.49
N PHE A 161 -6.03 -13.37 7.86
CA PHE A 161 -6.00 -13.58 6.42
C PHE A 161 -6.59 -14.95 6.12
N ILE A 162 -7.63 -14.96 5.30
CA ILE A 162 -8.36 -16.17 4.95
C ILE A 162 -8.28 -16.34 3.44
N GLY A 163 -7.76 -17.48 3.00
CA GLY A 163 -7.70 -17.86 1.61
C GLY A 163 -8.73 -18.95 1.34
N VAL A 164 -9.63 -18.74 0.38
CA VAL A 164 -10.59 -19.75 -0.07
C VAL A 164 -10.29 -20.10 -1.53
N PRO A 165 -10.08 -21.35 -1.90
CA PRO A 165 -9.73 -21.67 -3.27
C PRO A 165 -10.90 -21.44 -4.23
N PHE A 166 -10.60 -20.96 -5.43
CA PHE A 166 -11.58 -20.97 -6.51
C PHE A 166 -11.75 -22.39 -7.08
N LEU A 167 -12.99 -22.77 -7.32
CA LEU A 167 -13.32 -24.03 -7.99
C LEU A 167 -13.12 -23.89 -9.50
N PRO A 168 -12.39 -24.82 -10.13
CA PRO A 168 -12.36 -24.91 -11.58
C PRO A 168 -13.62 -25.53 -12.15
N GLU A 169 -13.98 -25.09 -13.35
CA GLU A 169 -15.12 -25.63 -14.11
C GLU A 169 -14.87 -27.06 -14.64
N ALA A 170 -13.64 -27.58 -14.55
CA ALA A 170 -13.27 -28.87 -15.11
C ALA A 170 -13.81 -30.05 -14.29
N LYS A 171 -14.44 -31.03 -14.98
CA LYS A 171 -15.09 -32.22 -14.39
C LYS A 171 -14.13 -33.20 -13.69
N SER A 172 -12.83 -33.07 -13.88
CA SER A 172 -11.79 -33.93 -13.31
C SER A 172 -10.71 -33.06 -12.67
N PHE A 173 -11.08 -32.39 -11.58
CA PHE A 173 -10.14 -31.57 -10.84
C PHE A 173 -9.57 -32.35 -9.65
N ASN A 174 -8.25 -32.31 -9.49
CA ASN A 174 -7.58 -32.76 -8.28
C ASN A 174 -7.40 -31.54 -7.36
N GLU A 175 -7.77 -31.67 -6.10
CA GLU A 175 -7.61 -30.62 -5.07
C GLU A 175 -6.17 -30.11 -4.94
N GLU A 176 -5.19 -30.93 -5.36
CA GLU A 176 -3.77 -30.55 -5.46
C GLU A 176 -3.48 -29.46 -6.52
N GLU A 177 -4.47 -29.00 -7.29
CA GLU A 177 -4.33 -28.02 -8.36
C GLU A 177 -4.94 -26.64 -8.03
N TYR A 178 -5.32 -26.38 -6.77
CA TYR A 178 -5.83 -25.06 -6.35
C TYR A 178 -4.75 -23.97 -6.43
N LYS A 179 -4.64 -23.34 -7.61
CA LYS A 179 -3.69 -22.24 -7.87
C LYS A 179 -4.24 -20.85 -7.58
N TYR A 180 -5.56 -20.69 -7.64
CA TYR A 180 -6.23 -19.41 -7.55
C TYR A 180 -7.06 -19.35 -6.27
N TRP A 181 -6.92 -18.26 -5.53
CA TRP A 181 -7.49 -18.13 -4.20
C TRP A 181 -8.21 -16.79 -4.05
N TYR A 182 -9.37 -16.84 -3.42
CA TYR A 182 -10.15 -15.71 -2.95
C TYR A 182 -9.60 -15.30 -1.58
N GLY A 183 -9.07 -14.07 -1.45
CA GLY A 183 -8.50 -13.55 -0.22
C GLY A 183 -9.48 -12.67 0.54
N VAL A 184 -9.76 -12.98 1.80
CA VAL A 184 -10.49 -12.11 2.74
C VAL A 184 -9.57 -11.74 3.89
N LYS A 185 -9.51 -10.44 4.20
CA LYS A 185 -8.75 -9.91 5.34
C LYS A 185 -9.68 -9.28 6.36
N PHE A 186 -9.55 -9.70 7.62
CA PHE A 186 -10.17 -9.05 8.77
C PHE A 186 -9.10 -8.32 9.59
N LYS A 187 -9.49 -7.22 10.24
CA LYS A 187 -8.60 -6.43 11.09
C LYS A 187 -9.33 -5.92 12.32
N LYS A 188 -8.67 -6.00 13.48
CA LYS A 188 -9.13 -5.42 14.75
C LYS A 188 -7.94 -4.79 15.47
N GLN A 189 -8.11 -3.58 15.98
CA GLN A 189 -7.11 -2.95 16.85
C GLN A 189 -7.61 -3.03 18.29
N ILE A 190 -6.76 -3.51 19.19
CA ILE A 190 -7.01 -3.52 20.63
C ILE A 190 -5.89 -2.79 21.37
N SER A 191 -6.10 -2.50 22.65
CA SER A 191 -5.06 -1.90 23.50
C SER A 191 -3.98 -2.95 23.82
N ASN A 192 -2.72 -2.61 23.58
CA ASN A 192 -1.59 -3.43 24.00
C ASN A 192 -1.24 -3.25 25.49
N ASN A 193 -1.86 -2.29 26.17
CA ASN A 193 -1.67 -2.06 27.61
C ASN A 193 -2.50 -3.03 28.49
N LEU A 194 -3.37 -3.83 27.86
CA LEU A 194 -4.13 -4.89 28.54
C LEU A 194 -3.19 -5.97 29.07
N ASN A 195 -3.66 -6.74 30.04
CA ASN A 195 -2.92 -7.94 30.47
C ASN A 195 -3.03 -9.05 29.40
N ASP A 196 -2.17 -10.06 29.50
CA ASP A 196 -2.08 -11.10 28.47
C ASP A 196 -3.34 -11.97 28.38
N GLU A 197 -4.04 -12.19 29.50
CA GLU A 197 -5.30 -12.96 29.53
C GLU A 197 -6.43 -12.22 28.78
N GLU A 198 -6.53 -10.90 28.98
CA GLU A 198 -7.48 -10.05 28.25
C GLU A 198 -7.15 -9.99 26.76
N LYS A 199 -5.87 -9.93 26.39
CA LYS A 199 -5.44 -9.96 24.97
C LYS A 199 -5.81 -11.27 24.30
N GLU A 200 -5.52 -12.39 24.96
CA GLU A 200 -5.82 -13.72 24.43
C GLU A 200 -7.33 -13.92 24.24
N LYS A 201 -8.13 -13.45 25.21
CA LYS A 201 -9.58 -13.45 25.08
C LYS A 201 -10.05 -12.62 23.89
N LEU A 202 -9.59 -11.37 23.77
CA LEU A 202 -9.99 -10.50 22.66
C LEU A 202 -9.53 -11.01 21.29
N TYR A 203 -8.38 -11.69 21.24
CA TYR A 203 -7.90 -12.38 20.05
C TYR A 203 -8.81 -13.55 19.68
N THR A 204 -9.19 -14.37 20.66
CA THR A 204 -10.11 -15.51 20.46
C THR A 204 -11.47 -15.01 19.99
N ASP A 205 -12.04 -14.00 20.67
CA ASP A 205 -13.30 -13.38 20.28
C ASP A 205 -13.23 -12.84 18.84
N PHE A 206 -12.14 -12.15 18.47
CA PHE A 206 -11.93 -11.66 17.10
C PHE A 206 -11.86 -12.79 16.06
N TYR A 207 -11.17 -13.87 16.39
CA TYR A 207 -11.07 -15.03 15.51
C TYR A 207 -12.44 -15.68 15.30
N GLU A 208 -13.18 -15.96 16.37
CA GLU A 208 -14.52 -16.55 16.32
C GLU A 208 -15.51 -15.65 15.57
N GLU A 209 -15.50 -14.34 15.84
CA GLU A 209 -16.30 -13.34 15.11
C GLU A 209 -16.01 -13.39 13.61
N SER A 210 -14.72 -13.43 13.23
CA SER A 210 -14.30 -13.45 11.82
C SER A 210 -14.70 -14.74 11.12
N MET A 211 -14.55 -15.89 11.77
CA MET A 211 -14.97 -17.19 11.22
C MET A 211 -16.50 -17.28 11.09
N ALA A 212 -17.25 -16.75 12.06
CA ALA A 212 -18.71 -16.70 11.98
C ALA A 212 -19.21 -15.80 10.83
N ILE A 213 -18.48 -14.74 10.47
CA ILE A 213 -18.75 -13.95 9.27
C ILE A 213 -18.45 -14.78 8.02
N MET A 214 -17.32 -15.49 7.98
CA MET A 214 -16.94 -16.34 6.84
C MET A 214 -17.94 -17.45 6.54
N GLU A 215 -18.53 -18.08 7.56
CA GLU A 215 -19.54 -19.13 7.39
C GLU A 215 -20.77 -18.68 6.60
N LYS A 216 -21.09 -17.38 6.66
CA LYS A 216 -22.26 -16.77 6.01
C LYS A 216 -21.87 -15.79 4.91
N TYR A 217 -20.61 -15.83 4.50
CA TYR A 217 -20.03 -14.84 3.61
C TYR A 217 -20.59 -14.99 2.19
N ASP A 218 -21.10 -13.88 1.65
CA ASP A 218 -21.54 -13.80 0.26
C ASP A 218 -20.34 -13.49 -0.64
N TYR A 219 -19.78 -14.53 -1.25
CA TYR A 219 -18.62 -14.44 -2.13
C TYR A 219 -18.91 -13.65 -3.42
N HIS A 220 -20.16 -13.39 -3.77
CA HIS A 220 -20.53 -12.65 -4.99
C HIS A 220 -20.84 -11.18 -4.70
N SER A 221 -20.78 -10.75 -3.43
CA SER A 221 -20.99 -9.35 -3.02
C SER A 221 -19.72 -8.52 -3.22
N LEU A 222 -19.38 -8.26 -4.48
CA LEU A 222 -18.22 -7.47 -4.91
C LEU A 222 -18.47 -6.84 -6.29
N ASP A 223 -17.74 -5.77 -6.65
CA ASP A 223 -17.76 -5.20 -8.00
C ASP A 223 -16.71 -5.85 -8.91
N HIS A 224 -15.49 -6.02 -8.37
CA HIS A 224 -14.35 -6.61 -9.04
C HIS A 224 -13.36 -7.16 -8.02
N PHE A 225 -12.33 -7.85 -8.51
CA PHE A 225 -11.21 -8.35 -7.72
C PHE A 225 -9.98 -7.48 -7.95
N GLU A 226 -9.18 -7.32 -6.90
CA GLU A 226 -7.81 -6.85 -6.98
C GLU A 226 -6.85 -8.03 -6.83
N ARG A 227 -5.91 -8.17 -7.76
CA ARG A 227 -4.84 -9.16 -7.63
C ARG A 227 -3.86 -8.66 -6.58
N THR A 228 -3.68 -9.44 -5.51
CA THR A 228 -2.76 -9.06 -4.44
C THR A 228 -1.35 -8.90 -5.01
N PRO A 229 -0.76 -7.70 -4.94
CA PRO A 229 0.59 -7.45 -5.43
C PRO A 229 1.63 -8.04 -4.49
N THR A 230 2.91 -7.92 -4.85
CA THR A 230 3.98 -8.23 -3.90
C THR A 230 3.93 -7.23 -2.75
N SER A 231 3.45 -7.69 -1.59
CA SER A 231 3.26 -6.90 -0.36
C SER A 231 3.38 -7.81 0.86
N ASP A 232 3.37 -7.22 2.05
CA ASP A 232 3.29 -8.00 3.29
C ASP A 232 1.97 -8.76 3.36
N ASP A 233 0.86 -8.17 2.89
CA ASP A 233 -0.45 -8.83 2.83
C ASP A 233 -0.40 -10.10 1.97
N ARG A 234 0.27 -10.05 0.81
CA ARG A 234 0.45 -11.25 -0.04
C ARG A 234 1.16 -12.36 0.69
N LYS A 235 2.18 -12.04 1.48
CA LYS A 235 2.91 -13.04 2.27
C LYS A 235 1.97 -13.75 3.25
N TYR A 236 1.10 -13.02 3.95
CA TYR A 236 0.16 -13.65 4.89
C TYR A 236 -0.97 -14.42 4.19
N PHE A 237 -1.45 -13.96 3.03
CA PHE A 237 -2.36 -14.78 2.23
C PHE A 237 -1.71 -16.08 1.74
N LEU A 238 -0.45 -16.04 1.29
CA LEU A 238 0.26 -17.26 0.91
C LEU A 238 0.47 -18.21 2.11
N GLN A 239 0.66 -17.69 3.32
CA GLN A 239 0.66 -18.53 4.53
C GLN A 239 -0.73 -19.13 4.81
N ALA A 240 -1.81 -18.40 4.54
CA ALA A 240 -3.16 -18.93 4.65
C ALA A 240 -3.35 -20.08 3.63
N VAL A 241 -2.91 -19.90 2.38
CA VAL A 241 -2.90 -20.97 1.37
C VAL A 241 -2.09 -22.18 1.84
N GLU A 242 -0.85 -21.97 2.31
CA GLU A 242 0.02 -23.03 2.84
C GLU A 242 -0.64 -23.84 3.96
N SER A 243 -1.40 -23.16 4.84
CA SER A 243 -2.13 -23.81 5.93
C SER A 243 -3.22 -24.77 5.44
N SER A 244 -3.80 -24.51 4.26
CA SER A 244 -4.82 -25.36 3.64
C SER A 244 -4.17 -26.52 2.88
N ILE A 245 -3.29 -26.24 1.93
CA ILE A 245 -2.71 -27.25 1.02
C ILE A 245 -1.55 -28.06 1.64
N LYS A 246 -1.09 -27.69 2.84
CA LYS A 246 0.01 -28.34 3.59
C LYS A 246 1.35 -28.41 2.83
N ARG A 247 1.56 -27.50 1.88
CA ARG A 247 2.81 -27.32 1.13
C ARG A 247 3.05 -25.84 0.86
N LYS A 248 4.32 -25.47 0.73
CA LYS A 248 4.70 -24.07 0.47
C LYS A 248 4.26 -23.65 -0.94
N PRO A 249 3.40 -22.63 -1.09
CA PRO A 249 3.05 -22.10 -2.40
C PRO A 249 4.23 -21.37 -3.03
N ASP A 250 4.36 -21.50 -4.34
CA ASP A 250 5.34 -20.74 -5.14
C ASP A 250 4.72 -19.42 -5.66
N GLU A 251 5.48 -18.70 -6.48
CA GLU A 251 5.03 -17.41 -7.02
C GLU A 251 3.87 -17.51 -8.02
N SER A 252 3.56 -18.71 -8.52
CA SER A 252 2.44 -18.94 -9.45
C SER A 252 1.07 -18.89 -8.77
N TYR A 253 1.02 -18.98 -7.43
CA TYR A 253 -0.22 -18.83 -6.70
C TYR A 253 -0.70 -17.38 -6.74
N ILE A 254 -1.96 -17.23 -7.13
CA ILE A 254 -2.62 -15.93 -7.26
C ILE A 254 -3.71 -15.84 -6.22
N VAL A 255 -3.66 -14.77 -5.44
CA VAL A 255 -4.70 -14.37 -4.51
C VAL A 255 -5.41 -13.16 -5.10
N LEU A 256 -6.74 -13.23 -5.12
CA LEU A 256 -7.64 -12.18 -5.58
C LEU A 256 -8.48 -11.72 -4.40
N GLU A 257 -8.39 -10.44 -4.07
CA GLU A 257 -9.15 -9.82 -3.00
C GLU A 257 -10.41 -9.15 -3.56
N PRO A 258 -11.58 -9.33 -2.94
CA PRO A 258 -12.81 -8.71 -3.40
C PRO A 258 -12.82 -7.22 -3.09
N VAL A 259 -13.20 -6.41 -4.08
CA VAL A 259 -13.37 -4.97 -3.94
C VAL A 259 -14.85 -4.64 -4.10
N GLN A 260 -15.44 -4.06 -3.06
CA GLN A 260 -16.85 -3.65 -3.06
C GLN A 260 -17.08 -2.28 -3.73
N GLU A 261 -16.09 -1.40 -3.66
CA GLU A 261 -16.16 -0.09 -4.29
C GLU A 261 -16.17 -0.22 -5.81
N LYS A 262 -16.94 0.65 -6.47
CA LYS A 262 -16.95 0.68 -7.93
C LYS A 262 -15.55 0.99 -8.45
N PHE A 263 -15.11 0.23 -9.44
CA PHE A 263 -13.84 0.46 -10.11
C PHE A 263 -13.65 1.90 -10.60
N GLU A 264 -14.73 2.58 -10.99
CA GLU A 264 -14.71 3.98 -11.45
C GLU A 264 -14.31 4.97 -10.34
N ASN A 265 -14.59 4.64 -9.07
CA ASN A 265 -14.38 5.52 -7.93
C ASN A 265 -12.97 5.38 -7.30
N LYS A 266 -12.14 4.46 -7.81
CA LYS A 266 -10.83 4.11 -7.23
C LYS A 266 -9.85 5.28 -7.02
N ASN A 267 -10.02 6.37 -7.76
CA ASN A 267 -9.18 7.57 -7.71
C ASN A 267 -9.90 8.81 -7.17
N GLU A 268 -11.13 8.65 -6.69
CA GLU A 268 -11.91 9.76 -6.15
C GLU A 268 -11.13 10.44 -5.02
N ASN A 269 -11.09 11.77 -5.03
CA ASN A 269 -10.40 12.63 -4.07
C ASN A 269 -8.85 12.54 -4.01
N LYS A 270 -8.18 11.52 -4.56
CA LYS A 270 -6.70 11.39 -4.49
C LYS A 270 -5.97 12.59 -5.13
N ILE A 271 -6.46 13.06 -6.27
CA ILE A 271 -5.90 14.24 -6.97
C ILE A 271 -6.13 15.52 -6.16
N ALA A 272 -7.31 15.67 -5.55
CA ALA A 272 -7.64 16.83 -4.72
C ALA A 272 -6.72 16.89 -3.49
N TRP A 273 -6.48 15.75 -2.84
CA TRP A 273 -5.54 15.61 -1.73
C TRP A 273 -4.11 15.96 -2.12
N PHE A 274 -3.67 15.55 -3.31
CA PHE A 274 -2.35 15.93 -3.84
C PHE A 274 -2.20 17.46 -3.89
N PHE A 275 -3.12 18.15 -4.58
CA PHE A 275 -3.04 19.60 -4.71
C PHE A 275 -3.18 20.34 -3.37
N TRP A 276 -4.07 19.88 -2.48
CA TRP A 276 -4.24 20.47 -1.15
C TRP A 276 -2.97 20.36 -0.31
N LEU A 277 -2.39 19.16 -0.19
CA LEU A 277 -1.24 18.93 0.69
C LEU A 277 0.06 19.49 0.11
N SER A 278 0.23 19.44 -1.21
CA SER A 278 1.35 20.11 -1.88
C SER A 278 1.26 21.63 -1.75
N GLY A 279 0.06 22.21 -1.82
CA GLY A 279 -0.18 23.63 -1.57
C GLY A 279 0.20 24.05 -0.15
N LEU A 280 -0.27 23.32 0.86
CA LEU A 280 0.08 23.59 2.27
C LEU A 280 1.59 23.50 2.53
N GLY A 281 2.27 22.49 1.98
CA GLY A 281 3.73 22.36 2.15
C GLY A 281 4.49 23.54 1.53
N LEU A 282 4.01 24.07 0.40
CA LEU A 282 4.58 25.26 -0.24
C LEU A 282 4.32 26.55 0.56
N GLU A 283 3.15 26.67 1.18
CA GLU A 283 2.83 27.81 2.06
C GLU A 283 3.64 27.78 3.35
N PHE A 284 3.67 26.64 4.07
CA PHE A 284 4.38 26.49 5.34
C PHE A 284 5.91 26.53 5.22
N CYS A 285 6.48 26.10 4.10
CA CYS A 285 7.93 26.19 3.90
C CYS A 285 8.41 27.63 3.63
N TRP A 286 7.55 28.50 3.09
CA TRP A 286 8.02 29.67 2.33
C TRP A 286 7.31 31.00 2.61
N PHE A 287 6.34 31.03 3.53
CA PHE A 287 5.80 32.25 4.16
C PHE A 287 6.16 32.31 5.66
#